data_AF-W6UK77-F1
#
_entry.id   AF-W6UK77-F1
#
_cell.length_a   1.000
_cell.length_b   1.000
_cell.length_c   1.000
_cell.angle_alpha   90.00
_cell.angle_beta   90.00
_cell.angle_gamma   90.00
#
_symmetry.space_group_name_H-M   'P 1'
#
loop_
_entity.id
_entity.type
_entity.pdbx_description
1 polymer ?
#
loop_
_entity_poly.entity_id
_entity_poly.type
_entity_poly.pdbx_seq_one_letter_code
_entity_poly.pdbx_strand_id
1 'polypeptide(L)'
;MLRRRQIHHPIIPDIFKKKAVDELQERPKQLSQQLENFRLWYFATPSLRCPIDDTFLLAFLRYTHFDQRKAAERLNNFCLFRTYLAPQWFQYRNYGSELTNSFLTSSMYDCDEQHVTPIT
;
A
#
# COMPACT_ATOMS: atom_id res chain seq x y z
N MET A 1 17.97 -16.64 9.41
CA MET A 1 16.69 -17.10 8.82
C MET A 1 15.61 -16.06 9.13
N LEU A 2 15.31 -15.16 8.20
CA LEU A 2 14.25 -14.16 8.41
C LEU A 2 12.90 -14.87 8.26
N ARG A 3 12.13 -14.95 9.35
CA ARG A 3 10.75 -15.45 9.32
C ARG A 3 9.98 -14.59 8.31
N ARG A 4 9.56 -15.18 7.19
CA ARG A 4 8.52 -14.59 6.35
C ARG A 4 7.32 -14.35 7.27
N ARG A 5 7.04 -13.09 7.62
CA ARG A 5 5.75 -12.74 8.22
C ARG A 5 4.72 -13.20 7.19
N GLN A 6 3.89 -14.18 7.54
CA GLN A 6 2.70 -14.46 6.75
C GLN A 6 1.85 -13.20 6.86
N ILE A 7 1.92 -12.36 5.83
CA ILE A 7 1.05 -11.20 5.70
C ILE A 7 -0.32 -11.80 5.43
N HIS A 8 -1.16 -11.86 6.45
CA HIS A 8 -2.57 -12.21 6.32
C HIS A 8 -3.14 -11.24 5.28
N HIS A 9 -3.44 -11.72 4.08
CA HIS A 9 -4.06 -10.86 3.07
C HIS A 9 -5.41 -10.45 3.64
N PRO A 10 -5.65 -9.15 3.89
CA PRO A 10 -6.89 -8.73 4.52
C PRO A 10 -8.05 -9.11 3.60
N ILE A 11 -9.07 -9.77 4.16
CA ILE A 11 -10.31 -10.03 3.44
C ILE A 11 -10.95 -8.65 3.21
N ILE A 12 -11.00 -8.24 1.95
CA ILE A 12 -11.58 -6.95 1.57
C ILE A 12 -13.11 -7.14 1.44
N PRO A 13 -13.94 -6.38 2.20
CA PRO A 13 -15.39 -6.39 2.03
C PRO A 13 -15.82 -6.08 0.59
N ASP A 14 -16.92 -6.69 0.13
CA ASP A 14 -17.38 -6.56 -1.25
C ASP A 14 -17.76 -5.12 -1.63
N ILE A 15 -18.18 -4.30 -0.66
CA ILE A 15 -18.44 -2.87 -0.86
C ILE A 15 -17.20 -2.16 -1.40
N PHE A 16 -16.02 -2.47 -0.87
CA PHE A 16 -14.76 -1.85 -1.31
C PHE A 16 -14.27 -2.44 -2.64
N LYS A 17 -14.54 -3.72 -2.92
CA LYS A 17 -14.27 -4.30 -4.24
C LYS A 17 -15.10 -3.62 -5.32
N LYS A 18 -16.39 -3.38 -5.05
CA LYS A 18 -17.28 -2.67 -5.96
C LYS A 18 -16.80 -1.23 -6.19
N LYS A 19 -16.48 -0.49 -5.12
CA LYS A 19 -15.89 0.85 -5.24
C LYS A 19 -14.61 0.88 -6.06
N ALA A 20 -13.72 -0.10 -5.89
CA ALA A 20 -12.48 -0.16 -6.69
C ALA A 20 -12.76 -0.33 -8.18
N VAL A 21 -13.78 -1.12 -8.55
CA VAL A 21 -14.22 -1.25 -9.95
C VAL A 21 -14.80 0.06 -10.46
N ASP A 22 -15.71 0.67 -9.70
CA ASP A 22 -16.49 1.84 -10.11
C ASP A 22 -15.65 3.12 -10.17
N GLU A 23 -14.78 3.35 -9.18
CA GLU A 23 -14.05 4.61 -8.99
C GLU A 23 -12.60 4.54 -9.52
N LEU A 24 -11.94 3.38 -9.41
CA LEU A 24 -10.50 3.23 -9.69
C LEU A 24 -10.20 2.50 -11.00
N GLN A 25 -11.22 2.12 -11.77
CA GLN A 25 -11.07 1.34 -13.00
C GLN A 25 -10.39 -0.03 -12.76
N GLU A 26 -10.51 -0.59 -11.55
CA GLU A 26 -9.98 -1.91 -11.24
C GLU A 26 -10.74 -2.98 -12.05
N ARG A 27 -10.01 -3.76 -12.84
CA ARG A 27 -10.59 -4.87 -13.62
C ARG A 27 -10.10 -6.20 -13.04
N PRO A 28 -10.90 -6.91 -12.22
CA PRO A 28 -10.45 -8.11 -11.51
C PRO A 28 -9.83 -9.17 -12.42
N LYS A 29 -10.36 -9.31 -13.65
CA LYS A 29 -9.85 -10.25 -14.66
C LYS A 29 -8.45 -9.91 -15.19
N GLN A 30 -8.05 -8.63 -15.11
CA GLN A 30 -6.79 -8.11 -15.62
C GLN A 30 -5.78 -7.83 -14.51
N LEU A 31 -6.18 -7.98 -13.24
CA LEU A 31 -5.38 -7.58 -12.08
C LEU A 31 -4.04 -8.30 -12.01
N SER A 32 -4.04 -9.62 -12.21
CA SER A 32 -2.84 -10.45 -12.23
C SER A 32 -1.87 -10.02 -13.34
N GLN A 33 -2.39 -9.74 -14.53
CA GLN A 33 -1.60 -9.27 -15.66
C GLN A 33 -1.02 -7.88 -15.42
N GLN A 34 -1.80 -6.95 -14.86
CA GLN A 34 -1.34 -5.60 -14.55
C GLN A 34 -0.28 -5.58 -13.45
N LEU A 35 -0.42 -6.44 -12.43
CA LEU A 35 0.62 -6.63 -11.43
C LEU A 35 1.90 -7.20 -12.04
N GLU A 36 1.78 -8.20 -12.91
CA GLU A 36 2.95 -8.81 -13.53
C GLU A 36 3.69 -7.83 -14.45
N ASN A 37 2.96 -7.08 -15.27
CA ASN A 37 3.53 -6.01 -16.09
C ASN A 37 4.30 -4.99 -15.21
N PHE A 38 3.74 -4.65 -14.05
CA PHE A 38 4.37 -3.69 -13.15
C PHE A 38 5.62 -4.26 -12.49
N ARG A 39 5.62 -5.56 -12.12
CA ARG A 39 6.81 -6.27 -11.62
C ARG A 39 7.90 -6.37 -12.69
N LEU A 40 7.56 -6.68 -13.93
CA LEU A 40 8.51 -6.74 -15.03
C LEU A 40 9.21 -5.38 -15.23
N TRP A 41 8.43 -4.29 -15.22
CA TRP A 41 8.99 -2.94 -15.26
C TRP A 41 9.92 -2.66 -14.06
N TYR A 42 9.53 -3.08 -12.86
CA TYR A 42 10.37 -2.94 -11.66
C TYR A 42 11.71 -3.65 -11.83
N PHE A 43 11.70 -4.92 -12.27
CA PHE A 43 12.93 -5.70 -12.48
C PHE A 43 13.82 -5.14 -13.59
N ALA A 44 13.24 -4.47 -14.58
CA ALA A 44 13.99 -3.76 -15.62
C ALA A 44 14.66 -2.46 -15.10
N THR A 45 14.35 -2.01 -13.88
CA THR A 45 14.84 -0.74 -13.32
C THR A 45 15.87 -0.98 -12.21
N PRO A 46 17.19 -0.90 -12.50
CA PRO A 46 18.24 -1.38 -11.60
C PRO A 46 18.46 -0.56 -10.32
N SER A 47 17.97 0.70 -10.27
CA SER A 47 18.16 1.60 -9.12
C SER A 47 17.08 1.49 -8.05
N LEU A 48 15.98 0.78 -8.32
CA LEU A 48 14.85 0.68 -7.39
C LEU A 48 15.10 -0.35 -6.30
N ARG A 49 14.76 0.03 -5.07
CA ARG A 49 14.84 -0.83 -3.88
C ARG A 49 13.62 -0.61 -3.01
N CYS A 50 12.58 -1.42 -3.23
CA CYS A 50 11.37 -1.42 -2.39
C CYS A 50 10.75 -2.82 -2.34
N PRO A 51 9.76 -3.05 -1.44
CA PRO A 51 8.94 -4.26 -1.49
C PRO A 51 8.25 -4.42 -2.86
N ILE A 52 7.96 -5.66 -3.23
CA ILE A 52 7.29 -6.02 -4.49
C ILE A 52 6.05 -6.90 -4.26
N ASP A 53 5.56 -6.93 -3.02
CA ASP A 53 4.36 -7.67 -2.65
C ASP A 53 3.13 -7.10 -3.35
N ASP A 54 2.16 -7.96 -3.68
CA ASP A 54 0.96 -7.59 -4.42
C ASP A 54 0.20 -6.44 -3.75
N THR A 55 0.01 -6.52 -2.43
CA THR A 55 -0.66 -5.47 -1.65
C THR A 55 0.08 -4.13 -1.77
N PHE A 56 1.41 -4.16 -1.78
CA PHE A 56 2.23 -2.97 -1.88
C PHE A 56 2.14 -2.36 -3.29
N LEU A 57 2.31 -3.17 -4.34
CA LEU A 57 2.21 -2.71 -5.73
C LEU A 57 0.78 -2.26 -6.10
N LEU A 58 -0.25 -2.96 -5.61
CA LEU A 58 -1.65 -2.60 -5.79
C LEU A 58 -1.96 -1.22 -5.23
N ALA A 59 -1.32 -0.79 -4.14
CA ALA A 59 -1.54 0.55 -3.60
C ALA A 59 -1.18 1.64 -4.62
N PHE A 60 -0.07 1.47 -5.36
CA PHE A 60 0.33 2.41 -6.41
C PHE A 60 -0.60 2.33 -7.62
N LEU A 61 -0.97 1.12 -8.05
CA LEU A 61 -1.90 0.94 -9.17
C LEU A 61 -3.27 1.54 -8.87
N ARG A 62 -3.81 1.33 -7.68
CA ARG A 62 -5.09 1.91 -7.25
C ARG A 62 -5.02 3.43 -7.19
N TYR A 63 -3.93 3.98 -6.65
CA TYR A 63 -3.73 5.44 -6.60
C TYR A 63 -3.75 6.08 -7.98
N THR A 64 -3.24 5.39 -9.01
CA THR A 64 -3.19 5.92 -10.38
C THR A 64 -4.31 5.43 -11.28
N HIS A 65 -5.33 4.79 -10.71
CA HIS A 65 -6.47 4.22 -11.45
C HIS A 65 -5.98 3.26 -12.56
N PHE A 66 -4.98 2.45 -12.21
CA PHE A 66 -4.32 1.47 -13.06
C PHE A 66 -3.55 2.03 -14.27
N ASP A 67 -3.23 3.33 -14.28
CA ASP A 67 -2.23 3.89 -15.19
C ASP A 67 -0.82 3.42 -14.78
N GLN A 68 -0.28 2.48 -15.56
CA GLN A 68 1.01 1.83 -15.33
C GLN A 68 2.19 2.82 -15.36
N ARG A 69 2.14 3.83 -16.23
CA ARG A 69 3.24 4.81 -16.36
C ARG A 69 3.28 5.72 -15.15
N LYS A 70 2.11 6.22 -14.72
CA LYS A 70 2.01 7.03 -13.50
C LYS A 70 2.37 6.22 -12.26
N ALA A 71 1.97 4.94 -12.21
CA ALA A 71 2.31 4.06 -11.08
C ALA A 71 3.84 3.87 -10.97
N ALA A 72 4.50 3.63 -12.10
CA ALA A 72 5.95 3.56 -12.22
C ALA A 72 6.65 4.84 -11.75
N GLU A 73 6.23 6.00 -12.24
CA GLU A 73 6.77 7.29 -11.81
C GLU A 73 6.58 7.50 -10.30
N ARG A 74 5.39 7.17 -9.77
CA ARG A 74 5.08 7.30 -8.35
C ARG A 74 5.93 6.37 -7.49
N LEU A 75 6.14 5.13 -7.92
CA LEU A 75 7.00 4.18 -7.22
C LEU A 75 8.47 4.63 -7.23
N ASN A 76 8.93 5.16 -8.36
CA ASN A 76 10.28 5.73 -8.45
C ASN A 76 10.45 6.91 -7.50
N ASN A 77 9.49 7.84 -7.47
CA ASN A 77 9.51 8.97 -6.55
C ASN A 77 9.46 8.53 -5.08
N PHE A 78 8.67 7.50 -4.76
CA PHE A 78 8.65 6.90 -3.43
C PHE A 78 10.02 6.36 -3.02
N CYS A 79 10.68 5.61 -3.91
CA CYS A 79 12.02 5.09 -3.67
C CYS A 79 13.03 6.23 -3.49
N LEU A 80 13.08 7.17 -4.43
CA LEU A 80 13.98 8.32 -4.40
C LEU A 80 13.85 9.14 -3.11
N PHE A 81 12.62 9.38 -2.69
CA PHE A 81 12.36 10.15 -1.48
C PHE A 81 12.92 9.46 -0.24
N ARG A 82 12.70 8.14 -0.13
CA ARG A 82 13.13 7.34 1.02
C ARG A 82 14.63 7.07 1.06
N THR A 83 15.28 6.98 -0.09
CA THR A 83 16.69 6.58 -0.16
C THR A 83 17.65 7.77 -0.28
N TYR A 84 17.26 8.85 -0.97
CA TYR A 84 18.15 9.95 -1.30
C TYR A 84 17.71 11.29 -0.72
N LEU A 85 16.43 11.66 -0.82
CA LEU A 85 15.98 13.01 -0.44
C LEU A 85 15.79 13.19 1.07
N ALA A 86 15.21 12.18 1.73
CA ALA A 86 14.90 12.25 3.17
C ALA A 86 15.12 10.92 3.91
N PRO A 87 16.27 10.24 3.75
CA PRO A 87 16.52 8.97 4.44
C PRO A 87 16.42 9.08 5.97
N GLN A 88 16.75 10.25 6.54
CA GLN A 88 16.69 10.52 7.97
C GLN A 88 15.26 10.44 8.55
N TRP A 89 14.21 10.66 7.74
CA TRP A 89 12.82 10.52 8.20
C TRP A 89 12.41 9.06 8.43
N PHE A 90 13.13 8.12 7.83
CA PHE A 90 12.83 6.69 7.92
C PHE A 90 13.80 5.93 8.84
N GLN A 91 14.62 6.66 9.59
CA GLN A 91 15.43 6.12 10.67
C GLN A 91 14.55 6.03 11.93
N TYR A 92 13.83 4.91 12.06
CA TYR A 92 12.99 4.68 13.24
C TYR A 92 13.87 4.56 14.49
N ARG A 93 13.75 5.51 15.41
CA ARG A 93 14.25 5.34 16.78
C ARG A 93 13.31 4.40 17.50
N ASN A 94 13.88 3.37 18.13
CA ASN A 94 13.13 2.49 19.03
C ASN A 94 12.86 3.26 20.33
N TYR A 95 11.78 4.04 20.33
CA TYR A 95 11.18 4.52 21.57
C TYR A 95 10.43 3.31 22.14
N GLY A 96 10.78 2.84 23.32
CA GLY A 96 10.24 1.60 23.89
C GLY A 96 8.71 1.51 23.82
N SER A 97 8.21 0.28 23.75
CA SER A 97 6.83 -0.07 23.37
C SER A 97 5.73 0.63 24.19
N GLU A 98 6.00 1.00 25.43
CA GLU A 98 4.99 1.56 26.34
C GLU A 98 4.59 2.98 25.95
N LEU A 99 5.55 3.86 25.64
CA LEU A 99 5.27 5.24 25.24
C LEU A 99 4.68 5.28 23.82
N THR A 100 5.20 4.47 22.89
CA THR A 100 4.67 4.44 21.52
C THR A 100 3.22 3.99 21.49
N ASN A 101 2.86 2.99 22.29
CA ASN A 101 1.51 2.47 22.30
C ASN A 101 0.52 3.50 22.86
N SER A 102 0.86 4.24 23.94
CA SER A 102 -0.03 5.24 24.52
C SER A 102 -0.29 6.43 23.61
N PHE A 103 0.74 6.91 22.89
CA PHE A 103 0.57 8.01 21.93
C PHE A 103 -0.23 7.57 20.69
N LEU A 104 0.04 6.36 20.17
CA LEU A 104 -0.63 5.86 18.98
C LEU A 104 -2.08 5.47 19.24
N THR A 105 -2.42 4.91 20.41
CA THR A 105 -3.82 4.65 20.76
C THR A 105 -4.58 5.93 21.00
N SER A 106 -3.98 6.93 21.68
CA SER A 106 -4.69 8.17 21.99
C SER A 106 -5.06 9.02 20.77
N SER A 107 -4.38 8.88 19.63
CA SER A 107 -4.66 9.68 18.42
C SER A 107 -5.46 8.96 17.33
N MET A 108 -5.78 7.67 17.49
CA MET A 108 -6.32 6.84 16.40
C MET A 108 -7.82 6.53 16.54
N TYR A 109 -8.48 6.96 17.62
CA TYR A 109 -9.90 6.64 17.90
C TYR A 109 -10.95 7.57 17.27
N ASP A 110 -10.61 8.45 16.33
CA ASP A 110 -11.56 9.50 15.88
C ASP A 110 -12.08 9.39 14.43
N CYS A 111 -11.83 8.29 13.70
CA CYS A 111 -12.09 8.29 12.26
C CYS A 111 -13.18 7.33 11.71
N ASP A 112 -13.69 6.34 12.44
CA ASP A 112 -14.57 5.30 11.84
C ASP A 112 -15.90 5.08 12.57
N GLU A 113 -16.59 6.14 13.02
CA GLU A 113 -18.03 6.10 13.32
C GLU A 113 -18.82 7.04 12.42
N GLN A 114 -18.98 6.65 11.15
CA GLN A 114 -20.06 7.17 10.31
C GLN A 114 -20.71 5.99 9.57
N HIS A 115 -21.88 5.59 10.08
CA HIS A 115 -22.93 4.79 9.44
C HIS A 115 -22.71 3.28 9.25
N VAL A 116 -22.94 2.53 10.32
CA VAL A 116 -23.61 1.22 10.22
C VAL A 116 -24.97 1.36 10.90
N THR A 117 -26.02 1.61 10.13
CA THR A 117 -27.39 1.44 10.64
C THR A 117 -27.70 -0.06 10.76
N PRO A 118 -28.32 -0.53 11.85
CA PRO A 118 -28.68 -1.93 12.00
C PRO A 118 -29.77 -2.29 10.98
N ILE A 119 -29.56 -3.37 10.23
CA ILE A 119 -30.63 -4.01 9.46
C ILE A 119 -31.28 -5.02 10.42
N THR A 120 -32.48 -4.67 10.87
CA THR A 120 -33.55 -5.44 11.56
C THR A 120 -33.15 -6.48 12.58
#